data_AF-A0A971FRW6-F1
#
_entry.id   AF-A0A971FRW6-F1
#
_cell.length_a   1.000
_cell.length_b   1.000
_cell.length_c   1.000
_cell.angle_alpha   90.00
_cell.angle_beta   90.00
_cell.angle_gamma   90.00
#
_symmetry.space_group_name_H-M   'P 1'
#
loop_
_entity.id
_entity.type
_entity.pdbx_description
1 polymer ?
#
loop_
_entity_poly.entity_id
_entity_poly.type
_entity_poly.pdbx_seq_one_letter_code
_entity_poly.pdbx_strand_id
1 'polypeptide(L)'
;MNNKITEVLMQCPLFSNMQADEVEASLSNISYKMVHFPANEIYVVAGEPCKYADIIIDGEIIARMEGESGKQVQIDHYPHRPCGS
;
A
#
# COMPACT_ATOMS: atom_id res chain seq x y z
N MET A 1 -9.54 8.10 14.53
CA MET A 1 -9.03 7.28 13.42
C MET A 1 -9.07 5.81 13.86
N ASN A 2 -9.06 4.81 12.97
CA ASN A 2 -9.01 3.42 13.43
C ASN A 2 -7.57 3.08 13.85
N ASN A 3 -7.35 2.63 15.09
CA ASN A 3 -6.01 2.40 15.65
C ASN A 3 -5.13 1.52 14.76
N LYS A 4 -5.73 0.52 14.09
CA LYS A 4 -5.02 -0.36 13.14
C LYS A 4 -4.38 0.41 11.97
N ILE A 5 -5.02 1.46 11.45
CA ILE A 5 -4.46 2.24 10.33
C ILE A 5 -3.22 3.00 10.78
N THR A 6 -3.31 3.68 11.92
CA THR A 6 -2.19 4.45 12.48
C THR A 6 -0.99 3.55 12.78
N GLU A 7 -1.23 2.36 13.35
CA GLU A 7 -0.19 1.35 13.61
C GLU A 7 0.54 0.91 12.34
N VAL A 8 -0.19 0.67 11.25
CA VAL A 8 0.41 0.28 9.97
C VAL A 8 1.22 1.42 9.37
N LEU A 9 0.71 2.65 9.44
CA LEU A 9 1.41 3.81 8.92
C LEU A 9 2.71 4.08 9.67
N MET A 10 2.73 3.95 11.00
CA MET A 10 3.94 4.06 11.81
C MET A 10 5.04 3.06 11.43
N GLN A 11 4.68 1.90 10.84
CA GLN A 11 5.63 0.91 10.33
C GLN A 11 6.07 1.21 8.88
N CYS A 12 5.39 2.11 8.19
CA CYS A 12 5.75 2.53 6.84
C CYS A 12 6.98 3.47 6.91
N PRO A 13 8.00 3.27 6.04
CA PRO A 13 9.17 4.15 6.01
C PRO A 13 8.83 5.64 5.85
N LEU A 14 7.72 5.96 5.19
CA LEU A 14 7.25 7.33 4.96
C LEU A 14 6.88 8.08 6.26
N PHE A 15 6.41 7.35 7.29
CA PHE A 15 6.06 7.91 8.60
C PHE A 15 7.06 7.45 9.68
N SER A 16 8.25 6.98 9.28
CA SER A 16 9.26 6.53 10.22
C SER A 16 9.60 7.63 11.23
N ASN A 17 9.68 7.26 12.51
CA ASN A 17 9.91 8.14 13.65
C ASN A 17 8.78 9.11 14.01
N MET A 18 7.61 9.01 13.38
CA MET A 18 6.42 9.74 13.83
C MET A 18 5.68 8.97 14.92
N GLN A 19 5.19 9.69 15.93
CA GLN A 19 4.27 9.17 16.93
C GLN A 19 2.84 9.13 16.39
N ALA A 20 1.96 8.38 17.05
CA ALA A 20 0.58 8.18 16.59
C ALA A 20 -0.19 9.50 16.40
N ASP A 21 -0.01 10.47 17.30
CA ASP A 21 -0.60 11.80 17.23
C ASP A 21 -0.05 12.64 16.07
N GLU A 22 1.25 12.53 15.76
CA GLU A 22 1.88 13.18 14.61
C GLU A 22 1.37 12.60 13.28
N VAL A 23 1.16 11.28 13.22
CA VAL A 23 0.56 10.59 12.07
C VAL A 23 -0.89 11.04 11.88
N GLU A 24 -1.69 11.08 12.94
CA GLU A 24 -3.08 11.54 12.89
C GLU A 24 -3.17 13.02 12.46
N ALA A 25 -2.32 13.88 13.00
CA ALA A 25 -2.24 15.29 12.62
C ALA A 25 -1.88 15.44 11.13
N SER A 26 -0.93 14.66 10.62
CA SER A 26 -0.56 14.66 9.20
C SER A 26 -1.74 14.26 8.32
N LEU A 27 -2.44 13.18 8.67
CA LEU A 27 -3.56 12.65 7.90
C LEU A 27 -4.79 13.56 7.95
N SER A 28 -4.97 14.33 9.01
CA SER A 28 -6.05 15.33 9.10
C SER A 28 -5.92 16.46 8.07
N ASN A 29 -4.70 16.70 7.57
CA ASN A 29 -4.39 17.76 6.61
C ASN A 29 -4.30 17.26 5.16
N ILE A 30 -4.43 15.95 4.94
CA ILE A 30 -4.27 15.32 3.63
C ILE A 30 -5.59 14.67 3.23
N SER A 31 -6.01 14.89 1.99
CA SER A 31 -7.15 14.16 1.43
C SER A 31 -6.73 12.74 1.09
N TYR A 32 -7.30 11.75 1.78
CA TYR A 32 -7.10 10.33 1.50
C TYR A 32 -8.45 9.60 1.46
N LYS A 33 -8.45 8.39 0.89
CA LYS A 33 -9.60 7.48 0.91
C LYS A 33 -9.12 6.06 1.19
N MET A 34 -9.95 5.30 1.89
CA MET A 34 -9.78 3.85 1.99
C MET A 34 -10.39 3.18 0.76
N VAL A 35 -9.62 2.32 0.10
CA VAL A 35 -10.08 1.54 -1.05
C VAL A 35 -9.90 0.07 -0.73
N HIS A 36 -10.90 -0.74 -1.03
CA HIS A 36 -10.87 -2.18 -0.85
C HIS A 36 -10.89 -2.86 -2.21
N PHE A 37 -10.01 -3.84 -2.38
CA PHE A 37 -9.93 -4.70 -3.55
C PHE A 37 -10.17 -6.15 -3.11
N PRO A 38 -11.18 -6.86 -3.64
CA PRO A 38 -11.28 -8.30 -3.53
C PRO A 38 -10.03 -9.03 -4.03
N ALA A 39 -9.84 -10.25 -3.51
CA ALA A 39 -8.75 -11.12 -3.94
C ALA A 39 -8.79 -11.38 -5.46
N ASN A 40 -7.61 -11.33 -6.09
CA ASN A 40 -7.39 -11.50 -7.53
C ASN A 40 -7.92 -10.37 -8.43
N GLU A 41 -8.28 -9.21 -7.87
CA GLU A 41 -8.60 -8.04 -8.67
C GLU A 41 -7.32 -7.35 -9.21
N ILE A 42 -7.44 -6.73 -10.39
CA ILE A 42 -6.37 -5.95 -11.00
C ILE A 42 -6.34 -4.57 -10.34
N TYR A 43 -5.23 -4.28 -9.66
CA TYR A 43 -5.02 -3.02 -8.98
C TYR A 43 -4.67 -1.87 -9.93
N VAL A 44 -3.67 -2.09 -10.81
CA VAL A 44 -3.17 -1.10 -11.78
C VAL A 44 -2.57 -1.82 -12.98
N VAL A 45 -2.62 -1.18 -14.15
CA VAL A 45 -1.98 -1.68 -15.38
C VAL A 45 -0.85 -0.74 -15.82
N ALA A 46 0.22 -1.32 -16.39
CA ALA A 46 1.32 -0.53 -16.92
C ALA A 46 0.85 0.50 -17.97
N GLY A 47 1.35 1.74 -17.85
CA GLY A 47 0.94 2.85 -18.70
C GLY A 47 -0.18 3.72 -18.12
N GLU A 48 -0.84 3.29 -17.03
CA GLU A 48 -1.73 4.17 -16.29
C GLU A 48 -0.96 5.26 -15.53
N PRO A 49 -1.51 6.48 -15.42
CA PRO A 49 -0.85 7.57 -14.71
C PRO A 49 -0.78 7.32 -13.20
N CYS A 50 0.42 7.46 -12.63
CA CYS A 50 0.63 7.45 -11.18
C CYS A 50 0.12 8.76 -10.56
N LYS A 51 -1.17 8.81 -10.18
CA LYS A 51 -1.81 10.03 -9.64
C LYS A 51 -1.74 10.16 -8.12
N TYR A 52 -1.65 9.04 -7.41
CA TYR A 52 -1.71 8.98 -5.95
C TYR A 52 -0.56 8.14 -5.40
N ALA A 53 -0.21 8.37 -4.14
CA ALA A 53 0.66 7.49 -3.38
C ALA A 53 -0.23 6.58 -2.53
N ASP A 54 -0.23 5.29 -2.84
CA ASP A 54 -1.07 4.30 -2.18
C ASP A 54 -0.26 3.50 -1.17
N ILE A 55 -0.89 3.19 -0.03
CA ILE A 55 -0.27 2.44 1.07
C ILE A 55 -1.15 1.24 1.37
N ILE A 56 -0.55 0.05 1.36
CA ILE A 56 -1.23 -1.20 1.69
C ILE A 56 -1.46 -1.25 3.21
N ILE A 57 -2.72 -1.12 3.61
CA ILE A 57 -3.12 -1.21 5.03
C ILE A 57 -3.31 -2.66 5.48
N ASP A 58 -3.78 -3.53 4.59
CA ASP A 58 -4.02 -4.94 4.87
C ASP A 58 -3.96 -5.75 3.57
N GLY A 59 -3.55 -7.02 3.65
CA GLY A 59 -3.40 -7.92 2.51
C GLY A 59 -2.05 -7.80 1.78
N GLU A 60 -2.03 -8.18 0.50
CA GLU A 60 -0.82 -8.22 -0.32
C GLU A 60 -1.10 -7.87 -1.77
N ILE A 61 -0.11 -7.27 -2.43
CA ILE A 61 -0.13 -7.00 -3.87
C ILE A 61 1.02 -7.75 -4.53
N ILE A 62 0.74 -8.37 -5.67
CA ILE A 62 1.73 -9.06 -6.49
C ILE A 62 1.86 -8.30 -7.81
N ALA A 63 3.06 -7.80 -8.10
CA ALA A 63 3.37 -7.18 -9.38
C ALA A 63 3.83 -8.26 -10.37
N ARG A 64 3.17 -8.32 -11.52
CA ARG A 64 3.52 -9.23 -12.62
C ARG A 64 3.80 -8.44 -13.88
N MET A 65 4.85 -8.83 -14.60
CA MET A 65 5.12 -8.38 -15.96
C MET A 65 4.83 -9.50 -16.95
N GLU A 66 4.28 -9.15 -18.09
CA GLU A 66 4.12 -10.07 -19.22
C GLU A 66 5.25 -9.83 -20.23
N GLY A 67 6.04 -10.86 -20.49
CA GLY A 67 7.09 -10.81 -21.52
C GLY A 67 6.49 -11.00 -22.92
N GLU A 68 7.29 -10.77 -23.96
CA GLU A 68 6.87 -10.87 -25.38
C GLU A 68 6.29 -12.24 -25.78
N SER A 69 6.58 -13.30 -25.01
CA SER A 69 6.05 -14.65 -25.22
C SER A 69 4.68 -14.91 -24.55
N GLY A 70 4.08 -13.90 -23.89
CA GLY A 70 2.86 -14.04 -23.09
C GLY A 70 3.07 -14.69 -21.72
N LYS A 71 4.31 -15.02 -21.36
CA LYS A 71 4.63 -15.55 -20.03
C LYS A 71 4.62 -14.44 -18.99
N GLN A 72 3.85 -14.65 -17.93
CA GLN A 72 3.85 -13.78 -16.76
C GLN A 72 5.01 -14.14 -15.83
N VAL A 73 5.74 -13.11 -15.41
CA VAL A 73 6.83 -13.20 -14.43
C VAL A 73 6.45 -12.31 -13.25
N GLN A 74 6.42 -12.88 -12.05
CA GLN A 74 6.30 -12.08 -10.82
C GLN A 74 7.60 -11.30 -10.62
N ILE A 75 7.48 -9.98 -10.56
CA ILE A 75 8.63 -9.07 -10.42
C ILE A 75 8.76 -8.53 -9.01
N ASP A 76 7.66 -8.43 -8.28
CA ASP A 76 7.67 -7.94 -6.91
C ASP A 76 6.49 -8.51 -6.10
N HIS A 77 6.64 -8.48 -4.78
CA HIS A 77 5.62 -8.88 -3.81
C HIS A 77 5.61 -7.89 -2.67
N TYR A 78 4.47 -7.23 -2.48
CA TYR A 78 4.25 -6.24 -1.42
C TYR A 78 3.27 -6.81 -0.38
N PRO A 79 3.74 -7.65 0.54
CA PRO A 79 2.92 -8.09 1.67
C PRO A 79 2.82 -6.97 2.70
N HIS A 80 1.63 -6.80 3.29
CA HIS A 80 1.54 -6.16 4.59
C HIS A 80 2.18 -7.10 5.63
N ARG A 81 3.43 -6.84 6.02
CA ARG A 81 4.05 -7.53 7.15
C ARG A 81 3.93 -6.65 8.39
N PRO A 82 3.19 -7.06 9.43
CA PRO A 82 3.40 -6.47 10.75
C PRO A 82 4.84 -6.80 11.17
N CYS A 83 5.68 -5.78 11.35
CA CYS A 83 7.02 -5.94 11.89
C CYS A 83 6.90 -6.42 13.35
N GLY A 84 6.95 -7.73 13.55
CA GLY A 84 6.80 -8.38 14.85
C GLY A 84 6.50 -9.87 14.74
N SER A 85 7.47 -10.63 14.25
CA SER A 85 7.57 -12.10 14.40
C SER A 85 9.02 -12.46 14.68
#